data_AF-A0A2D4JEY8-F1
#
_entry.id   AF-A0A2D4JEY8-F1
#
_cell.length_a   1.000
_cell.length_b   1.000
_cell.length_c   1.000
_cell.angle_alpha   90.00
_cell.angle_beta   90.00
_cell.angle_gamma   90.00
#
_symmetry.space_group_name_H-M   'P 1'
#
loop_
_entity.id
_entity.type
_entity.pdbx_description
1 polymer ?
#
loop_
_entity_poly.entity_id
_entity_poly.type
_entity_poly.pdbx_seq_one_letter_code
_entity_poly.pdbx_strand_id
1 'polypeptide(L)'
;AKKLTLAALERSDLLYEIPGFKAEVFRVMSSQLQVLCKQHPSLVVELSKPLLEFSGTVSNIQTKEDLFIHVVWAIGEYASVTHDKRCTVEQINTFFDVLEAMLFEITQLRPSANIPKYSPRVIAVLMTALTKLASRSQDLIPRVCLFLSKMKIFIQTPAVSSVYCAEEAEAILTRATELMNLLKMPSVAQFVLRPPSEDLSHRETHIPLLLAMKLTSQLLEGGTGSAPG
;
A
#
# COMPACT_ATOMS: atom_id res chain seq x y z
N ALA A 1 15.42 -4.40 17.09
CA ALA A 1 14.54 -3.83 16.05
C ALA A 1 13.91 -2.50 16.48
N LYS A 2 13.03 -2.44 17.49
CA LYS A 2 12.32 -1.22 17.92
C LYS A 2 13.17 0.05 18.06
N LYS A 3 14.21 0.03 18.90
CA LYS A 3 15.09 1.18 19.13
C LYS A 3 15.80 1.65 17.85
N LEU A 4 16.14 0.71 16.96
CA LEU A 4 16.81 1.00 15.69
C LEU A 4 15.84 1.71 14.73
N THR A 5 14.62 1.19 14.57
CA THR A 5 13.58 1.80 13.72
C THR A 5 13.22 3.19 14.22
N LEU A 6 13.06 3.37 15.53
CA LEU A 6 12.78 4.69 16.12
C LEU A 6 13.93 5.67 15.86
N ALA A 7 15.16 5.28 16.18
CA ALA A 7 16.33 6.14 15.97
C ALA A 7 16.53 6.48 14.49
N ALA A 8 16.21 5.56 13.58
CA ALA A 8 16.24 5.79 12.14
C ALA A 8 15.26 6.91 11.73
N LEU A 9 14.01 6.86 12.20
CA LEU A 9 13.02 7.90 11.91
C LEU A 9 13.42 9.25 12.53
N GLU A 10 13.76 9.27 13.82
CA GLU A 10 14.09 10.52 14.54
C GLU A 10 15.37 11.20 14.02
N ARG A 11 16.37 10.42 13.61
CA ARG A 11 17.65 10.96 13.12
C ARG A 11 17.67 11.21 11.62
N SER A 12 16.59 10.88 10.91
CA SER A 12 16.46 11.15 9.47
C SER A 12 16.59 12.65 9.15
N ASP A 13 16.28 13.52 10.11
CA ASP A 13 16.40 14.98 10.01
C ASP A 13 17.80 15.53 10.32
N LEU A 14 18.69 14.70 10.89
CA LEU A 14 20.02 15.13 11.35
C LEU A 14 21.13 14.78 10.36
N LEU A 15 20.77 14.41 9.12
CA LEU A 15 21.73 14.05 8.09
C LEU A 15 22.43 15.27 7.52
N TYR A 16 23.74 15.17 7.31
CA TYR A 16 24.55 16.22 6.70
C TYR A 16 24.04 16.59 5.30
N GLU A 17 24.11 17.88 4.97
CA GLU A 17 23.77 18.44 3.65
C GLU A 17 24.87 18.16 2.61
N ILE A 18 25.16 16.89 2.39
CA ILE A 18 26.10 16.45 1.36
C ILE A 18 25.30 16.00 0.13
N PRO A 19 25.58 16.50 -1.08
CA PRO A 19 24.88 16.10 -2.30
C PRO A 19 24.82 14.57 -2.45
N GLY A 20 23.62 14.02 -2.64
CA GLY A 20 23.39 12.57 -2.79
C GLY A 20 23.45 11.74 -1.50
N PHE A 21 24.07 12.23 -0.42
CA PHE A 21 24.20 11.48 0.82
C PHE A 21 22.85 11.15 1.47
N LYS A 22 21.96 12.15 1.59
CA LYS A 22 20.62 11.95 2.16
C LYS A 22 19.81 10.93 1.37
N ALA A 23 19.83 11.06 0.04
CA ALA A 23 19.13 10.14 -0.85
C ALA A 23 19.61 8.70 -0.66
N GLU A 24 20.93 8.49 -0.60
CA GLU A 24 21.51 7.16 -0.40
C GLU A 24 21.20 6.58 0.99
N VAL A 25 21.27 7.41 2.04
CA VAL A 25 20.90 7.00 3.40
C VAL A 25 19.43 6.62 3.47
N PHE A 26 18.52 7.43 2.91
CA PHE A 26 17.10 7.10 2.89
C PHE A 26 16.82 5.84 2.08
N ARG A 27 17.50 5.63 0.95
CA ARG A 27 17.39 4.40 0.15
C ARG A 27 17.77 3.17 0.98
N VAL A 28 18.91 3.20 1.66
CA VAL A 28 19.37 2.10 2.53
C VAL A 28 18.40 1.91 3.69
N MET A 29 18.05 2.97 4.42
CA MET A 29 17.10 2.91 5.54
C MET A 29 15.75 2.32 5.12
N SER A 30 15.25 2.70 3.96
CA SER A 30 13.99 2.19 3.39
C SER A 30 14.05 0.68 3.17
N SER A 31 15.14 0.20 2.55
CA SER A 31 15.35 -1.24 2.34
C SER A 31 15.43 -2.01 3.66
N GLN A 32 16.13 -1.47 4.66
CA GLN A 32 16.27 -2.11 5.96
C GLN A 32 14.96 -2.08 6.75
N LEU A 33 14.17 -1.01 6.62
CA LEU A 33 12.85 -0.92 7.26
C LEU A 33 11.93 -2.03 6.77
N GLN A 34 11.89 -2.30 5.47
CA GLN A 34 11.12 -3.41 4.91
C GLN A 34 11.56 -4.75 5.49
N VAL A 35 12.86 -5.03 5.53
CA VAL A 35 13.40 -6.28 6.10
C VAL A 35 13.04 -6.41 7.58
N LEU A 36 13.18 -5.33 8.35
CA LEU A 36 12.84 -5.30 9.77
C LEU A 36 11.36 -5.51 10.03
N CYS A 37 10.48 -4.83 9.29
CA CYS A 37 9.03 -5.00 9.42
C CYS A 37 8.58 -6.39 8.98
N LYS A 38 9.25 -7.00 8.00
CA LYS A 38 8.99 -8.38 7.61
C LYS A 38 9.35 -9.37 8.71
N GLN A 39 10.52 -9.21 9.35
CA GLN A 39 10.98 -10.07 10.44
C GLN A 39 10.23 -9.83 11.76
N HIS A 40 9.80 -8.59 11.99
CA HIS A 40 9.10 -8.16 13.19
C HIS A 40 7.88 -7.29 12.86
N PRO A 41 6.79 -7.88 12.34
CA PRO A 41 5.57 -7.15 11.98
C PRO A 41 4.97 -6.32 13.11
N SER A 42 5.14 -6.77 14.37
CA SER A 42 4.70 -6.05 15.57
C SER A 42 5.28 -4.64 15.70
N LEU A 43 6.39 -4.34 15.02
CA LEU A 43 6.98 -3.00 15.03
C LEU A 43 6.00 -1.91 14.58
N VAL A 44 5.11 -2.20 13.64
CA VAL A 44 4.13 -1.22 13.14
C VAL A 44 3.14 -0.83 14.26
N VAL A 45 2.75 -1.79 15.09
CA VAL A 45 1.86 -1.57 16.23
C VAL A 45 2.61 -0.92 17.39
N GLU A 46 3.83 -1.37 17.68
CA GLU A 46 4.65 -0.86 18.79
C GLU A 46 5.16 0.58 18.57
N LEU A 47 5.36 0.98 17.32
CA LEU A 47 5.86 2.30 16.91
C LEU A 47 4.76 3.12 16.22
N SER A 48 3.49 2.83 16.49
CA SER A 48 2.39 3.47 15.78
C SER A 48 2.44 5.00 15.85
N LYS A 49 2.74 5.56 17.03
CA LYS A 49 2.84 7.02 17.21
C LYS A 49 3.96 7.64 16.36
N PRO A 50 5.24 7.22 16.45
CA PRO A 50 6.30 7.71 15.57
C PRO A 50 6.01 7.51 14.07
N LEU A 51 5.40 6.38 13.70
CA LEU A 51 5.05 6.10 12.31
C LEU A 51 3.95 7.05 11.80
N LEU A 52 2.93 7.32 12.61
CA LEU A 52 1.87 8.28 12.31
C LEU A 52 2.41 9.70 12.17
N GLU A 53 3.26 10.14 13.10
CA GLU A 53 3.90 11.45 13.06
C GLU A 53 4.74 11.62 11.79
N PHE A 54 5.53 10.59 11.44
CA PHE A 54 6.33 10.60 10.23
C PHE A 54 5.48 10.60 8.96
N SER A 55 4.49 9.70 8.88
CA SER A 55 3.62 9.59 7.71
C SER A 55 2.64 10.76 7.56
N GLY A 56 2.32 11.47 8.64
CA GLY A 56 1.45 12.65 8.63
C GLY A 56 2.13 13.96 8.26
N THR A 57 3.44 13.94 7.98
CA THR A 57 4.22 15.14 7.69
C THR A 57 4.43 15.32 6.18
N VAL A 58 3.82 16.34 5.58
CA VAL A 58 3.82 16.58 4.11
C VAL A 58 5.24 16.75 3.55
N SER A 59 6.13 17.44 4.26
CA SER A 59 7.51 17.64 3.81
C SER A 59 8.29 16.33 3.65
N ASN A 60 7.94 15.26 4.38
CA ASN A 60 8.59 13.96 4.24
C ASN A 60 8.31 13.31 2.88
N ILE A 61 7.20 13.63 2.23
CA ILE A 61 6.91 13.12 0.88
C ILE A 61 7.96 13.63 -0.10
N GLN A 62 8.36 14.90 0.01
CA GLN A 62 9.31 15.53 -0.92
C GLN A 62 10.77 15.29 -0.52
N THR A 63 11.07 15.34 0.78
CA THR A 63 12.45 15.29 1.28
C THR A 63 12.94 13.88 1.57
N LYS A 64 12.01 12.94 1.80
CA LYS A 64 12.30 11.56 2.24
C LYS A 64 11.42 10.55 1.50
N GLU A 65 11.16 10.77 0.20
CA GLU A 65 10.15 10.04 -0.58
C GLU A 65 10.24 8.51 -0.43
N ASP A 66 11.44 7.93 -0.62
CA ASP A 66 11.62 6.49 -0.49
C ASP A 66 11.26 5.99 0.91
N LEU A 67 11.70 6.69 1.96
CA LEU A 67 11.42 6.30 3.34
C LEU A 67 9.93 6.44 3.65
N PHE A 68 9.29 7.50 3.15
CA PHE A 68 7.83 7.69 3.23
C PHE A 68 7.08 6.54 2.59
N ILE A 69 7.43 6.18 1.35
CA ILE A 69 6.83 5.05 0.63
C ILE A 69 6.91 3.77 1.45
N HIS A 70 8.07 3.47 2.04
CA HIS A 70 8.28 2.22 2.78
C HIS A 70 7.57 2.21 4.13
N VAL A 71 7.47 3.36 4.82
CA VAL A 71 6.67 3.51 6.04
C VAL A 71 5.19 3.29 5.75
N VAL A 72 4.63 3.98 4.75
CA VAL A 72 3.21 3.85 4.36
C VAL A 72 2.90 2.42 3.90
N TRP A 73 3.80 1.82 3.12
CA TRP A 73 3.67 0.43 2.70
C TRP A 73 3.65 -0.52 3.91
N ALA A 74 4.57 -0.36 4.87
CA ALA A 74 4.64 -1.19 6.07
C ALA A 74 3.38 -1.06 6.94
N ILE A 75 2.83 0.15 7.08
CA ILE A 75 1.54 0.39 7.75
C ILE A 75 0.44 -0.42 7.06
N GLY A 76 0.30 -0.26 5.74
CA GLY A 76 -0.72 -0.98 4.96
C GLY A 76 -0.56 -2.51 5.01
N GLU A 77 0.67 -3.01 5.14
CA GLU A 77 0.97 -4.44 5.18
C GLU A 77 0.71 -5.06 6.56
N TYR A 78 1.26 -4.46 7.61
CA TYR A 78 1.40 -5.10 8.91
C TYR A 78 0.46 -4.55 10.00
N ALA A 79 -0.26 -3.44 9.78
CA ALA A 79 -1.30 -2.98 10.70
C ALA A 79 -2.53 -3.91 10.63
N SER A 80 -2.44 -5.04 11.33
CA SER A 80 -3.48 -6.07 11.38
C SER A 80 -3.36 -6.94 12.63
N VAL A 81 -4.52 -7.33 13.17
CA VAL A 81 -4.66 -8.31 14.25
C VAL A 81 -3.98 -9.65 13.97
N THR A 82 -3.77 -10.00 12.69
CA THR A 82 -3.09 -11.25 12.30
C THR A 82 -1.59 -11.23 12.61
N HIS A 83 -0.96 -10.06 12.61
CA HIS A 83 0.47 -9.90 12.87
C HIS A 83 0.76 -9.56 14.33
N ASP A 84 -0.13 -8.82 14.97
CA ASP A 84 -0.03 -8.48 16.38
C ASP A 84 -1.42 -8.35 16.98
N LYS A 85 -1.70 -9.18 18.00
CA LYS A 85 -2.99 -9.19 18.70
C LYS A 85 -3.31 -7.88 19.43
N ARG A 86 -2.31 -7.03 19.65
CA ARG A 86 -2.48 -5.68 20.24
C ARG A 86 -2.98 -4.66 19.21
N CYS A 87 -2.97 -4.99 17.92
CA CYS A 87 -3.53 -4.11 16.90
C CYS A 87 -5.04 -4.00 17.09
N THR A 88 -5.54 -2.82 17.38
CA THR A 88 -6.99 -2.60 17.55
C THR A 88 -7.59 -1.94 16.32
N VAL A 89 -8.92 -2.01 16.20
CA VAL A 89 -9.66 -1.36 15.10
C VAL A 89 -9.47 0.16 15.16
N GLU A 90 -9.43 0.74 16.36
CA GLU A 90 -9.17 2.17 16.58
C GLU A 90 -7.79 2.57 16.06
N GLN A 91 -6.78 1.70 16.22
CA GLN A 91 -5.45 1.95 15.71
C GLN A 91 -5.40 1.90 14.17
N ILE A 92 -6.12 0.94 13.56
CA ILE A 92 -6.29 0.87 12.10
C ILE A 92 -6.96 2.15 11.58
N ASN A 93 -8.01 2.61 12.24
CA ASN A 93 -8.72 3.83 11.87
C ASN A 93 -7.83 5.06 12.03
N THR A 94 -6.99 5.13 13.06
CA THR A 94 -6.04 6.23 13.24
C THR A 94 -4.99 6.28 12.12
N PHE A 95 -4.43 5.12 11.73
CA PHE A 95 -3.56 5.03 10.55
C PHE A 95 -4.29 5.45 9.28
N PHE A 96 -5.52 5.00 9.12
CA PHE A 96 -6.33 5.34 7.97
C PHE A 96 -6.56 6.84 7.85
N ASP A 97 -6.99 7.50 8.92
CA ASP A 97 -7.30 8.93 8.93
C ASP A 97 -6.08 9.78 8.57
N VAL A 98 -4.91 9.46 9.11
CA VAL A 98 -3.66 10.17 8.76
C VAL A 98 -3.30 9.96 7.30
N LEU A 99 -3.29 8.71 6.81
CA LEU A 99 -2.94 8.43 5.41
C LEU A 99 -3.98 9.00 4.41
N GLU A 100 -5.25 9.04 4.80
CA GLU A 100 -6.32 9.64 4.02
C GLU A 100 -6.11 11.14 3.91
N ALA A 101 -5.78 11.82 5.02
CA ALA A 101 -5.43 13.23 5.02
C ALA A 101 -4.24 13.51 4.09
N MET A 102 -3.19 12.67 4.11
CA MET A 102 -2.05 12.83 3.20
C MET A 102 -2.43 12.69 1.74
N LEU A 103 -3.23 11.67 1.39
CA LEU A 103 -3.69 11.49 0.02
C LEU A 103 -4.61 12.63 -0.41
N PHE A 104 -5.43 13.14 0.50
CA PHE A 104 -6.26 14.33 0.26
C PHE A 104 -5.40 15.56 0.00
N GLU A 105 -4.37 15.84 0.80
CA GLU A 105 -3.45 16.97 0.57
C GLU A 105 -2.75 16.89 -0.80
N ILE A 106 -2.37 15.69 -1.25
CA ILE A 106 -1.78 15.49 -2.59
C ILE A 106 -2.79 15.72 -3.71
N THR A 107 -4.02 15.24 -3.53
CA THR A 107 -5.04 15.23 -4.59
C THR A 107 -5.88 16.51 -4.64
N GLN A 108 -5.96 17.24 -3.53
CA GLN A 108 -6.69 18.51 -3.42
C GLN A 108 -5.77 19.65 -3.81
N LEU A 109 -5.56 19.78 -5.10
CA LEU A 109 -4.81 20.89 -5.65
C LEU A 109 -5.67 22.14 -5.59
N ARG A 110 -5.39 23.02 -4.62
CA ARG A 110 -5.76 24.42 -4.77
C ARG A 110 -5.01 24.97 -5.98
N PRO A 111 -5.67 25.73 -6.88
CA PRO A 111 -5.00 26.48 -7.93
C PRO A 111 -4.10 27.54 -7.27
N SER A 112 -2.88 27.14 -6.91
CA SER A 112 -1.83 27.98 -6.39
C SER A 112 -0.60 27.78 -7.26
N ALA A 113 0.19 28.83 -7.44
CA ALA A 113 1.21 28.93 -8.47
C ALA A 113 2.40 27.93 -8.33
N ASN A 114 2.44 27.13 -7.25
CA ASN A 114 3.47 26.11 -7.01
C ASN A 114 2.79 24.83 -6.52
N ILE A 115 2.21 24.05 -7.43
CA ILE A 115 1.77 22.70 -7.11
C ILE A 115 3.02 21.80 -7.10
N PRO A 116 3.43 21.24 -5.95
CA PRO A 116 4.51 20.28 -5.94
C PRO A 116 4.11 19.03 -6.72
N LYS A 117 4.96 18.60 -7.66
CA LYS A 117 4.83 17.30 -8.32
C LYS A 117 5.15 16.20 -7.30
N TYR A 118 4.18 15.34 -7.04
CA TYR A 118 4.38 14.12 -6.27
C TYR A 118 4.56 12.93 -7.21
N SER A 119 5.35 11.93 -6.84
CA SER A 119 5.53 10.77 -7.73
C SER A 119 4.25 9.92 -7.78
N PRO A 120 3.89 9.35 -8.95
CA PRO A 120 2.77 8.40 -9.06
C PRO A 120 2.89 7.22 -8.10
N ARG A 121 4.13 6.84 -7.75
CA ARG A 121 4.44 5.76 -6.81
C ARG A 121 3.94 6.09 -5.40
N VAL A 122 4.12 7.33 -4.92
CA VAL A 122 3.59 7.77 -3.62
C VAL A 122 2.07 7.64 -3.60
N ILE A 123 1.38 8.15 -4.64
CA ILE A 123 -0.08 8.11 -4.74
C ILE A 123 -0.58 6.66 -4.75
N ALA A 124 0.05 5.80 -5.56
CA ALA A 124 -0.30 4.38 -5.65
C ALA A 124 -0.12 3.63 -4.32
N VAL A 125 0.94 3.93 -3.57
CA VAL A 125 1.21 3.29 -2.27
C VAL A 125 0.24 3.77 -1.20
N LEU A 126 -0.10 5.07 -1.15
CA LEU A 126 -1.15 5.59 -0.27
C LEU A 126 -2.51 4.96 -0.58
N MET A 127 -2.94 4.96 -1.85
CA MET A 127 -4.19 4.31 -2.27
C MET A 127 -4.21 2.84 -1.85
N THR A 128 -3.13 2.10 -2.11
CA THR A 128 -3.02 0.69 -1.76
C THR A 128 -3.06 0.47 -0.25
N ALA A 129 -2.34 1.27 0.54
CA ALA A 129 -2.35 1.16 2.00
C ALA A 129 -3.75 1.42 2.57
N LEU A 130 -4.44 2.46 2.12
CA LEU A 130 -5.82 2.76 2.51
C LEU A 130 -6.77 1.62 2.15
N THR A 131 -6.67 1.06 0.94
CA THR A 131 -7.47 -0.11 0.54
C THR A 131 -7.20 -1.32 1.43
N LYS A 132 -5.93 -1.58 1.78
CA LYS A 132 -5.56 -2.67 2.69
C LYS A 132 -6.15 -2.47 4.09
N LEU A 133 -6.05 -1.27 4.66
CA LEU A 133 -6.66 -0.95 5.95
C LEU A 133 -8.19 -1.10 5.91
N ALA A 134 -8.85 -0.59 4.87
CA ALA A 134 -10.30 -0.70 4.69
C ALA A 134 -10.78 -2.14 4.46
N SER A 135 -9.96 -3.01 3.87
CA SER A 135 -10.29 -4.43 3.78
C SER A 135 -10.38 -5.07 5.19
N ARG A 136 -9.62 -4.55 6.17
CA ARG A 136 -9.58 -5.04 7.55
C ARG A 136 -10.63 -4.36 8.45
N SER A 137 -11.05 -3.14 8.11
CA SER A 137 -12.11 -2.39 8.79
C SER A 137 -13.18 -1.93 7.79
N GLN A 138 -14.27 -2.68 7.69
CA GLN A 138 -15.25 -2.55 6.60
C GLN A 138 -16.01 -1.21 6.60
N ASP A 139 -16.08 -0.54 7.75
CA ASP A 139 -16.63 0.82 7.91
C ASP A 139 -15.87 1.87 7.08
N LEU A 140 -14.61 1.60 6.74
CA LEU A 140 -13.76 2.50 5.94
C LEU A 140 -13.96 2.31 4.43
N ILE A 141 -14.55 1.20 3.99
CA ILE A 141 -14.68 0.87 2.55
C ILE A 141 -15.39 1.99 1.77
N PRO A 142 -16.54 2.54 2.22
CA PRO A 142 -17.21 3.61 1.49
C PRO A 142 -16.33 4.86 1.30
N ARG A 143 -15.49 5.20 2.30
CA ARG A 143 -14.55 6.33 2.23
C ARG A 143 -13.51 6.10 1.14
N VAL A 144 -12.86 4.93 1.14
CA VAL A 144 -11.86 4.58 0.10
C VAL A 144 -12.47 4.57 -1.29
N CYS A 145 -13.66 3.98 -1.45
CA CYS A 145 -14.37 3.98 -2.74
C CYS A 145 -14.68 5.42 -3.20
N LEU A 146 -15.09 6.31 -2.30
CA LEU A 146 -15.29 7.72 -2.66
C LEU A 146 -13.99 8.37 -3.15
N PHE A 147 -12.87 8.15 -2.45
CA PHE A 147 -11.56 8.66 -2.86
C PHE A 147 -11.10 8.14 -4.21
N LEU A 148 -11.11 6.82 -4.40
CA LEU A 148 -10.68 6.18 -5.64
C LEU A 148 -11.53 6.63 -6.84
N SER A 149 -12.83 6.88 -6.64
CA SER A 149 -13.72 7.40 -7.70
C SER A 149 -13.35 8.82 -8.15
N LYS A 150 -12.81 9.63 -7.24
CA LYS A 150 -12.38 11.01 -7.50
C LYS A 150 -11.04 11.09 -8.22
N MET A 151 -10.26 10.01 -8.29
CA MET A 151 -8.97 9.99 -8.99
C MET A 151 -9.11 10.35 -10.47
N LYS A 152 -10.23 9.99 -11.10
CA LYS A 152 -10.55 10.42 -12.47
C LYS A 152 -10.64 11.94 -12.59
N ILE A 153 -11.33 12.59 -11.66
CA ILE A 153 -11.50 14.06 -11.65
C ILE A 153 -10.17 14.73 -11.35
N PHE A 154 -9.40 14.19 -10.40
CA PHE A 154 -8.05 14.66 -10.08
C PHE A 154 -7.17 14.70 -11.33
N ILE A 155 -7.00 13.57 -12.03
CA ILE A 155 -6.14 13.48 -13.22
C ILE A 155 -6.61 14.39 -14.37
N GLN A 156 -7.93 14.57 -14.53
CA GLN A 156 -8.51 15.43 -15.57
C GLN A 156 -8.39 16.93 -15.26
N THR A 157 -8.00 17.31 -14.05
CA THR A 157 -7.84 18.71 -13.68
C THR A 157 -6.70 19.34 -14.49
N PRO A 158 -6.89 20.51 -15.14
CA PRO A 158 -5.87 21.12 -16.00
C PRO A 158 -4.50 21.35 -15.32
N ALA A 159 -4.53 21.65 -14.01
CA ALA A 159 -3.33 21.82 -13.20
C ALA A 159 -2.56 20.50 -12.97
N VAL A 160 -3.23 19.35 -13.03
CA VAL A 160 -2.63 18.01 -12.90
C VAL A 160 -2.13 17.51 -14.24
N SER A 161 -2.92 17.70 -15.29
CA SER A 161 -2.60 17.28 -16.67
C SER A 161 -1.31 17.92 -17.20
N SER A 162 -0.92 19.10 -16.68
CA SER A 162 0.37 19.74 -17.00
C SER A 162 1.55 19.19 -16.22
N VAL A 163 1.32 18.51 -15.09
CA VAL A 163 2.35 18.00 -14.17
C VAL A 163 2.70 16.53 -14.44
N TYR A 164 1.69 15.73 -14.82
CA TYR A 164 1.84 14.30 -15.11
C TYR A 164 1.74 14.04 -16.61
N CYS A 165 2.61 13.20 -17.14
CA CYS A 165 2.44 12.74 -18.51
C CYS A 165 1.28 11.72 -18.63
N ALA A 166 0.89 11.40 -19.86
CA ALA A 166 -0.24 10.51 -20.12
C ALA A 166 -0.07 9.13 -19.46
N GLU A 167 1.14 8.58 -19.50
CA GLU A 167 1.48 7.28 -18.94
C GLU A 167 1.40 7.28 -17.39
N GLU A 168 1.91 8.34 -16.75
CA GLU A 168 1.85 8.50 -15.29
C GLU A 168 0.40 8.63 -14.82
N ALA A 169 -0.40 9.43 -15.53
CA ALA A 169 -1.83 9.61 -15.29
C ALA A 169 -2.60 8.29 -15.45
N GLU A 170 -2.34 7.54 -16.53
CA GLU A 170 -2.96 6.24 -16.79
C GLU A 170 -2.60 5.21 -15.71
N ALA A 171 -1.35 5.17 -15.25
CA ALA A 171 -0.92 4.27 -14.18
C ALA A 171 -1.68 4.53 -12.88
N ILE A 172 -1.89 5.80 -12.51
CA ILE A 172 -2.68 6.18 -11.33
C ILE A 172 -4.14 5.74 -11.48
N LEU A 173 -4.77 5.99 -12.64
CA LEU A 173 -6.17 5.63 -12.88
C LEU A 173 -6.39 4.11 -12.94
N THR A 174 -5.49 3.40 -13.60
CA THR A 174 -5.50 1.93 -13.65
C THR A 174 -5.44 1.37 -12.24
N ARG A 175 -4.47 1.85 -11.45
CA ARG A 175 -4.33 1.40 -10.06
C ARG A 175 -5.56 1.70 -9.21
N ALA A 176 -6.14 2.89 -9.34
CA ALA A 176 -7.35 3.25 -8.62
C ALA A 176 -8.53 2.34 -9.00
N THR A 177 -8.65 2.00 -10.28
CA THR A 177 -9.72 1.14 -10.81
C THR A 177 -9.57 -0.31 -10.33
N GLU A 178 -8.34 -0.85 -10.32
CA GLU A 178 -8.05 -2.17 -9.75
C GLU A 178 -8.47 -2.26 -8.28
N LEU A 179 -8.04 -1.30 -7.46
CA LEU A 179 -8.34 -1.25 -6.03
C LEU A 179 -9.85 -1.09 -5.77
N MET A 180 -10.52 -0.26 -6.57
CA MET A 180 -11.98 -0.10 -6.53
C MET A 180 -12.69 -1.42 -6.81
N ASN A 181 -12.26 -2.14 -7.86
CA ASN A 181 -12.87 -3.40 -8.24
C ASN A 181 -12.65 -4.48 -7.18
N LEU A 182 -11.50 -4.50 -6.52
CA LEU A 182 -11.28 -5.39 -5.38
C LEU A 182 -12.26 -5.12 -4.23
N LEU A 183 -12.47 -3.84 -3.87
CA LEU A 183 -13.37 -3.46 -2.78
C LEU A 183 -14.85 -3.78 -3.03
N LYS A 184 -15.28 -3.95 -4.28
CA LYS A 184 -16.63 -4.43 -4.61
C LYS A 184 -16.90 -5.84 -4.09
N MET A 185 -15.85 -6.62 -3.81
CA MET A 185 -15.93 -7.95 -3.23
C MET A 185 -15.09 -8.00 -1.94
N PRO A 186 -15.59 -7.48 -0.80
CA PRO A 186 -14.79 -7.34 0.43
C PRO A 186 -14.13 -8.63 0.90
N SER A 187 -14.81 -9.78 0.77
CA SER A 187 -14.26 -11.09 1.13
C SER A 187 -13.06 -11.48 0.25
N VAL A 188 -13.09 -11.15 -1.04
CA VAL A 188 -11.99 -11.38 -1.98
C VAL A 188 -10.86 -10.38 -1.72
N ALA A 189 -11.20 -9.12 -1.47
CA ALA A 189 -10.22 -8.09 -1.12
C ALA A 189 -9.42 -8.51 0.13
N GLN A 190 -10.09 -8.97 1.19
CA GLN A 190 -9.43 -9.45 2.41
C GLN A 190 -8.47 -10.61 2.16
N PHE A 191 -8.77 -11.49 1.19
CA PHE A 191 -7.89 -12.60 0.83
C PHE A 191 -6.71 -12.15 -0.01
N VAL A 192 -6.95 -11.39 -1.08
CA VAL A 192 -5.92 -10.91 -2.01
C VAL A 192 -4.97 -9.90 -1.37
N LEU A 193 -5.49 -9.05 -0.49
CA LEU A 193 -4.74 -8.00 0.20
C LEU A 193 -4.10 -8.47 1.51
N ARG A 194 -4.33 -9.73 1.90
CA ARG A 194 -3.64 -10.32 3.04
C ARG A 194 -2.15 -10.48 2.69
N PRO A 195 -1.22 -10.05 3.55
CA PRO A 195 0.18 -10.34 3.34
C PRO A 195 0.40 -11.85 3.23
N PRO A 196 1.33 -12.30 2.36
CA PRO A 196 1.69 -13.71 2.29
C PRO A 196 2.26 -14.13 3.64
N SER A 197 1.56 -15.04 4.33
CA SER A 197 2.11 -15.67 5.54
C SER A 197 3.30 -16.54 5.14
N GLU A 198 4.45 -16.36 5.81
CA GLU A 198 5.60 -17.25 5.64
C GLU A 198 5.34 -18.69 6.15
N ASP A 199 4.16 -18.96 6.71
CA ASP A 199 3.68 -20.28 7.15
C ASP A 199 3.24 -21.21 6.00
N LEU A 200 3.89 -21.13 4.83
CA LEU A 200 3.74 -22.14 3.76
C LEU A 200 4.69 -23.33 3.94
N SER A 201 5.40 -23.45 5.07
CA SER A 201 6.26 -24.62 5.32
C SER A 201 5.53 -25.84 5.90
N HIS A 202 4.31 -25.69 6.42
CA HIS A 202 3.52 -26.83 6.89
C HIS A 202 2.02 -26.59 6.72
N ARG A 203 1.44 -27.11 5.62
CA ARG A 203 0.32 -28.08 5.64
C ARG A 203 -0.44 -28.10 4.31
N GLU A 204 -0.35 -29.28 3.67
CA GLU A 204 -1.33 -29.91 2.79
C GLU A 204 -1.68 -29.20 1.48
N THR A 205 -1.05 -29.68 0.41
CA THR A 205 -1.64 -30.18 -0.85
C THR A 205 -3.02 -29.67 -1.30
N HIS A 206 -3.31 -28.38 -1.14
CA HIS A 206 -4.37 -27.75 -1.91
C HIS A 206 -3.76 -27.34 -3.24
N ILE A 207 -3.87 -28.26 -4.20
CA ILE A 207 -3.85 -27.91 -5.62
C ILE A 207 -4.71 -26.65 -5.74
N PRO A 208 -4.15 -25.50 -6.18
CA PRO A 208 -4.91 -24.27 -6.29
C PRO A 208 -6.19 -24.57 -7.07
N LEU A 209 -7.34 -24.12 -6.59
CA LEU A 209 -8.66 -24.40 -7.19
C LEU A 209 -8.66 -24.21 -8.71
N LEU A 210 -7.89 -23.23 -9.20
CA LEU A 210 -7.69 -22.94 -10.63
C LEU A 210 -6.97 -24.06 -11.41
N LEU A 211 -6.03 -24.75 -10.75
CA LEU A 211 -5.25 -25.87 -11.27
C LEU A 211 -6.06 -27.17 -11.20
N ALA A 212 -6.89 -27.35 -10.16
CA ALA A 212 -7.87 -28.44 -10.08
C ALA A 212 -8.95 -28.30 -11.16
N MET A 213 -9.46 -27.10 -11.41
CA MET A 213 -10.41 -26.81 -12.49
C MET A 213 -9.80 -27.03 -13.88
N LYS A 214 -8.51 -26.70 -14.08
CA LYS A 214 -7.81 -27.00 -15.33
C LYS A 214 -7.67 -28.50 -15.56
N LEU A 215 -7.32 -29.26 -14.52
CA LEU A 215 -7.19 -30.72 -14.61
C LEU A 215 -8.54 -31.41 -14.87
N THR A 216 -9.63 -30.95 -14.26
CA THR A 216 -10.97 -31.50 -14.53
C THR A 216 -11.48 -31.13 -15.92
N SER A 217 -11.17 -29.93 -16.42
CA SER A 217 -11.53 -29.52 -17.78
C SER A 217 -10.80 -30.36 -18.83
N GLN A 218 -9.50 -30.64 -18.63
CA GLN A 218 -8.73 -31.49 -19.53
C GLN A 218 -9.19 -32.95 -19.52
N LEU A 219 -9.64 -33.47 -18.37
CA LEU A 219 -10.21 -34.82 -18.28
C LEU A 219 -11.60 -34.94 -18.92
N LEU A 220 -12.39 -33.86 -18.91
CA LEU A 220 -13.71 -33.83 -19.56
C LEU A 220 -13.58 -33.68 -21.09
N GLU A 221 -12.57 -32.95 -21.56
CA GLU A 221 -12.28 -32.79 -23.00
C GLU A 221 -11.53 -33.98 -23.62
N GLY A 222 -10.87 -34.83 -22.81
CA GLY A 222 -10.18 -36.04 -23.27
C GLY A 222 -11.04 -37.30 -23.40
N GLY A 223 -12.34 -37.23 -23.10
CA GLY A 223 -13.23 -38.40 -22.97
C GLY A 223 -14.00 -38.84 -24.23
N THR A 224 -13.89 -38.14 -25.37
CA THR A 224 -14.62 -38.49 -26.60
C THR A 224 -13.66 -38.74 -27.75
N GLY A 225 -13.05 -39.92 -27.78
CA GLY A 225 -12.24 -40.33 -28.92
C GLY A 225 -11.56 -41.68 -28.73
N SER A 226 -12.31 -42.76 -28.94
CA SER A 226 -11.88 -43.96 -29.69
C SER A 226 -12.73 -45.17 -29.27
N ALA A 227 -13.59 -45.65 -30.19
CA ALA A 227 -14.12 -47.00 -30.17
C ALA A 227 -13.70 -47.66 -31.49
N PRO A 228 -13.07 -48.85 -31.47
CA PRO A 228 -12.50 -49.48 -32.66
C PRO A 228 -13.56 -50.26 -33.45
N GLY A 229 -13.40 -50.27 -34.78
CA GLY A 229 -13.90 -51.33 -35.66
C GLY A 229 -12.76 -52.29 -36.02
#